data_AF-A0AA37V1V0-F1
#
_entry.id   AF-A0AA37V1V0-F1
#
_cell.length_a   1.000
_cell.length_b   1.000
_cell.length_c   1.000
_cell.angle_alpha   90.00
_cell.angle_beta   90.00
_cell.angle_gamma   90.00
#
_symmetry.space_group_name_H-M   'P 1'
#
loop_
_entity.id
_entity.type
_entity.pdbx_description
1 polymer ?
#
loop_
_entity_poly.entity_id
_entity_poly.type
_entity_poly.pdbx_seq_one_letter_code
_entity_poly.pdbx_strand_id
1 'polypeptide(L)'
;MRRPALVLVLALVLPAAAQAQQPVSKDGGSAAPAADAGVAAMRAQWEQVTAFVTAAAEELSEADYAYRPVETVRTFGQLVGHVAGAQYMMCAAALGEPARAEDEIERSATTKAALVQALKASTAYCARAYAQPAAATAATVELFGQRQSRAQVLALNAVHNGEHYGNIITYMRMKGLVPPSSRR
;
A
#
# COMPACT_ATOMS: atom_id res chain seq x y z
N MET A 1 6.09 85.72 -13.32
CA MET A 1 6.95 85.19 -12.23
C MET A 1 6.23 84.01 -11.60
N ARG A 2 6.61 82.79 -11.97
CA ARG A 2 5.97 81.53 -11.54
C ARG A 2 6.65 81.04 -10.25
N ARG A 3 5.89 80.87 -9.17
CA ARG A 3 6.37 80.28 -7.91
C ARG A 3 6.27 78.74 -8.02
N PRO A 4 7.34 77.97 -7.73
CA PRO A 4 7.27 76.52 -7.75
C PRO A 4 6.55 76.01 -6.48
N ALA A 5 5.61 75.09 -6.67
CA ALA A 5 4.96 74.36 -5.59
C ALA A 5 5.90 73.24 -5.10
N LEU A 6 6.20 73.24 -3.80
CA LEU A 6 6.98 72.21 -3.12
C LEU A 6 6.08 70.98 -2.91
N VAL A 7 6.34 69.90 -3.63
CA VAL A 7 5.66 68.61 -3.44
C VAL A 7 6.34 67.90 -2.26
N LEU A 8 5.62 67.79 -1.14
CA LEU A 8 6.05 67.04 0.04
C LEU A 8 5.77 65.54 -0.20
N VAL A 9 6.81 64.76 -0.49
CA VAL A 9 6.70 63.29 -0.58
C VAL A 9 6.69 62.72 0.82
N LEU A 10 5.51 62.29 1.29
CA LEU A 10 5.34 61.58 2.55
C LEU A 10 5.75 60.11 2.34
N ALA A 11 6.97 59.76 2.77
CA ALA A 11 7.43 58.37 2.77
C ALA A 11 6.71 57.58 3.87
N LEU A 12 5.80 56.69 3.47
CA LEU A 12 5.21 55.67 4.36
C LEU A 12 6.29 54.65 4.74
N VAL A 13 6.85 54.79 5.93
CA VAL A 13 7.70 53.77 6.55
C VAL A 13 6.79 52.71 7.15
N LEU A 14 6.70 51.55 6.50
CA LEU A 14 6.07 50.36 7.06
C LEU A 14 6.91 49.89 8.27
N PRO A 15 6.30 49.60 9.43
CA PRO A 15 7.03 48.97 10.52
C PRO A 15 7.35 47.53 10.11
N ALA A 16 8.64 47.24 9.94
CA ALA A 16 9.11 45.88 9.90
C ALA A 16 8.76 45.23 11.26
N ALA A 17 7.80 44.32 11.26
CA ALA A 17 7.55 43.48 12.41
C ALA A 17 8.83 42.65 12.63
N ALA A 18 9.63 43.05 13.62
CA ALA A 18 10.71 42.23 14.12
C ALA A 18 10.08 40.95 14.67
N GLN A 19 10.10 39.88 13.87
CA GLN A 19 9.89 38.55 14.38
C GLN A 19 11.01 38.29 15.37
N ALA A 20 10.70 38.43 16.66
CA ALA A 20 11.57 37.97 17.72
C ALA A 20 11.86 36.49 17.43
N GLN A 21 13.08 36.20 16.99
CA GLN A 21 13.58 34.84 16.91
C GLN A 21 13.51 34.28 18.32
N GLN A 22 12.51 33.44 18.57
CA GLN A 22 12.46 32.69 19.81
C GLN A 22 13.77 31.90 19.92
N PRO A 23 14.39 31.86 21.11
CA PRO A 23 15.60 31.09 21.30
C PRO A 23 15.28 29.63 20.95
N VAL A 24 16.00 29.09 19.97
CA VAL A 24 16.00 27.64 19.71
C VAL A 24 16.51 27.01 21.00
N SER A 25 15.61 26.38 21.75
CA SER A 25 15.97 25.62 22.95
C SER A 25 17.04 24.60 22.56
N LYS A 26 18.23 24.74 23.16
CA LYS A 26 19.34 23.78 23.05
C LYS A 26 19.13 22.57 23.96
N ASP A 27 17.88 22.15 24.14
CA ASP A 27 17.59 20.88 24.78
C ASP A 27 17.64 19.83 23.66
N GLY A 28 18.81 19.19 23.55
CA GLY A 28 19.05 18.00 22.74
C GLY A 28 18.27 16.79 23.24
N GLY A 29 16.95 16.94 23.39
CA GLY A 29 16.03 15.83 23.40
C GLY A 29 16.07 15.23 22.02
N SER A 30 16.85 14.16 21.86
CA SER A 30 16.65 13.19 20.80
C SER A 30 15.15 12.90 20.74
N ALA A 31 14.44 13.48 19.77
CA ALA A 31 13.14 12.94 19.39
C ALA A 31 13.39 11.44 19.23
N ALA A 32 12.69 10.60 19.97
CA ALA A 32 12.68 9.17 19.68
C ALA A 32 12.51 9.05 18.16
N PRO A 33 13.34 8.25 17.45
CA PRO A 33 13.25 8.17 16.00
C PRO A 33 11.78 7.97 15.69
N ALA A 34 11.18 8.89 14.94
CA ALA A 34 9.76 8.81 14.60
C ALA A 34 9.53 7.38 14.14
N ALA A 35 8.83 6.58 14.95
CA ALA A 35 8.57 5.20 14.59
C ALA A 35 7.90 5.28 13.21
N ASP A 36 8.58 4.69 12.24
CA ASP A 36 8.56 5.04 10.82
C ASP A 36 7.14 5.12 10.25
N ALA A 37 6.64 6.34 10.14
CA ALA A 37 5.31 6.65 9.63
C ALA A 37 5.08 6.09 8.22
N GLY A 38 6.15 5.89 7.43
CA GLY A 38 6.08 5.32 6.09
C GLY A 38 5.67 3.85 6.12
N VAL A 39 6.41 3.00 6.83
CA VAL A 39 6.08 1.56 6.95
C VAL A 39 4.73 1.35 7.64
N ALA A 40 4.41 2.17 8.65
CA ALA A 40 3.10 2.14 9.28
C ALA A 40 1.96 2.46 8.30
N ALA A 41 2.11 3.50 7.47
CA ALA A 41 1.12 3.86 6.46
C ALA A 41 0.95 2.76 5.40
N MET A 42 2.06 2.18 4.92
CA MET A 42 2.02 1.05 3.98
C MET A 42 1.29 -0.15 4.56
N ARG A 43 1.57 -0.49 5.84
CA ARG A 43 0.88 -1.57 6.54
C ARG A 43 -0.62 -1.31 6.63
N ALA A 44 -1.03 -0.10 7.03
CA ALA A 44 -2.45 0.25 7.16
C ALA A 44 -3.20 0.11 5.81
N GLN A 45 -2.59 0.56 4.71
CA GLN A 45 -3.18 0.41 3.38
C GLN A 45 -3.28 -1.06 2.96
N TRP A 46 -2.23 -1.85 3.20
CA TRP A 46 -2.22 -3.28 2.90
C TRP A 46 -3.26 -4.06 3.73
N GLU A 47 -3.36 -3.81 5.04
CA GLU A 47 -4.35 -4.43 5.92
C GLU A 47 -5.78 -4.15 5.44
N GLN A 48 -6.07 -2.89 5.09
CA GLN A 48 -7.38 -2.51 4.57
C GLN A 48 -7.71 -3.25 3.26
N VAL A 49 -6.81 -3.21 2.28
CA VAL A 49 -7.05 -3.82 0.97
C VAL A 49 -7.16 -5.34 1.07
N THR A 50 -6.29 -6.00 1.82
CA THR A 50 -6.35 -7.46 1.98
C THR A 50 -7.59 -7.93 2.72
N ALA A 51 -8.12 -7.13 3.65
CA ALA A 51 -9.41 -7.38 4.26
C ALA A 51 -10.53 -7.35 3.21
N PHE A 52 -10.51 -6.39 2.27
CA PHE A 52 -11.48 -6.34 1.18
C PHE A 52 -11.34 -7.51 0.21
N VAL A 53 -10.12 -7.87 -0.20
CA VAL A 53 -9.87 -9.03 -1.07
C VAL A 53 -10.38 -10.31 -0.39
N THR A 54 -10.09 -10.49 0.90
CA THR A 54 -10.54 -11.66 1.67
C THR A 54 -12.08 -11.71 1.76
N ALA A 55 -12.73 -10.60 2.09
CA ALA A 55 -14.19 -10.53 2.18
C ALA A 55 -14.86 -10.83 0.83
N ALA A 56 -14.31 -10.34 -0.28
CA ALA A 56 -14.80 -10.65 -1.62
C ALA A 56 -14.64 -12.14 -1.97
N ALA A 57 -13.48 -12.73 -1.65
CA ALA A 57 -13.20 -14.16 -1.84
C ALA A 57 -14.16 -15.05 -1.04
N GLU A 58 -14.53 -14.63 0.18
CA GLU A 58 -15.49 -15.35 1.02
C GLU A 58 -16.94 -15.22 0.54
N GLU A 59 -17.32 -14.08 -0.04
CA GLU A 59 -18.70 -13.82 -0.48
C GLU A 59 -19.07 -14.57 -1.76
N LEU A 60 -18.18 -14.61 -2.76
CA LEU A 60 -18.48 -15.25 -4.05
C LEU A 60 -18.71 -16.75 -3.89
N SER A 61 -19.66 -17.32 -4.63
CA SER A 61 -19.96 -18.76 -4.54
C SER A 61 -18.84 -19.61 -5.16
N GLU A 62 -18.80 -20.92 -4.88
CA GLU A 62 -17.85 -21.83 -5.54
C GLU A 62 -17.95 -21.75 -7.08
N ALA A 63 -19.16 -21.65 -7.63
CA ALA A 63 -19.36 -21.55 -9.08
C ALA A 63 -18.77 -20.25 -9.66
N ASP A 64 -18.71 -19.17 -8.87
CA ASP A 64 -18.16 -17.89 -9.32
C ASP A 64 -16.63 -17.92 -9.43
N TYR A 65 -15.94 -18.88 -8.83
CA TYR A 65 -14.48 -19.01 -8.95
C TYR A 65 -14.01 -19.35 -10.37
N ALA A 66 -14.89 -19.92 -11.20
CA ALA A 66 -14.64 -20.15 -12.62
C ALA A 66 -14.99 -18.94 -13.50
N TYR A 67 -15.67 -17.93 -12.97
CA TYR A 67 -16.10 -16.76 -13.75
C TYR A 67 -14.92 -15.88 -14.17
N ARG A 68 -14.97 -15.39 -15.41
CA ARG A 68 -14.13 -14.32 -15.95
C ARG A 68 -14.96 -13.43 -16.90
N PRO A 69 -14.77 -12.10 -16.90
CA PRO A 69 -15.49 -11.21 -17.80
C PRO A 69 -15.20 -11.44 -19.29
N VAL A 70 -13.96 -11.78 -19.63
CA VAL A 70 -13.50 -12.09 -20.99
C VAL A 70 -12.48 -13.22 -20.94
N GLU A 71 -12.25 -13.91 -22.06
CA GLU A 71 -11.34 -15.07 -22.10
C GLU A 71 -9.87 -14.74 -21.81
N THR A 72 -9.47 -13.50 -22.07
CA THR A 72 -8.07 -13.03 -21.96
C THR A 72 -7.65 -12.61 -20.55
N VAL A 73 -8.54 -12.71 -19.57
CA VAL A 73 -8.24 -12.40 -18.16
C VAL A 73 -8.40 -13.64 -17.29
N ARG A 74 -7.75 -13.60 -16.11
CA ARG A 74 -7.84 -14.63 -15.07
C ARG A 74 -9.30 -14.88 -14.68
N THR A 75 -9.62 -16.10 -14.28
CA THR A 75 -10.86 -16.35 -13.52
C THR A 75 -10.78 -15.69 -12.14
N PHE A 76 -11.92 -15.57 -11.46
CA PHE A 76 -11.93 -15.08 -10.09
C PHE A 76 -11.04 -15.94 -9.17
N GLY A 77 -11.12 -17.27 -9.29
CA GLY A 77 -10.26 -18.17 -8.52
C GLY A 77 -8.78 -17.99 -8.82
N GLN A 78 -8.43 -17.80 -10.10
CA GLN A 78 -7.07 -17.49 -10.50
C GLN A 78 -6.58 -16.15 -9.92
N LEU A 79 -7.44 -15.11 -9.88
CA LEU A 79 -7.10 -13.85 -9.22
C LEU A 79 -6.81 -14.02 -7.72
N VAL A 80 -7.63 -14.80 -7.01
CA VAL A 80 -7.40 -15.08 -5.58
C VAL A 80 -6.08 -15.83 -5.37
N GLY A 81 -5.81 -16.85 -6.18
CA GLY A 81 -4.56 -17.62 -6.12
C GLY A 81 -3.33 -16.78 -6.46
N HIS A 82 -3.44 -15.94 -7.49
CA HIS A 82 -2.40 -14.98 -7.91
C HIS A 82 -2.04 -14.02 -6.77
N VAL A 83 -3.04 -13.41 -6.13
CA VAL A 83 -2.79 -12.51 -5.00
C VAL A 83 -2.08 -13.25 -3.86
N ALA A 84 -2.53 -14.45 -3.50
CA ALA A 84 -1.90 -15.23 -2.44
C ALA A 84 -0.43 -15.58 -2.74
N GLY A 85 -0.13 -15.99 -3.98
CA GLY A 85 1.23 -16.32 -4.40
C GLY A 85 2.14 -15.11 -4.48
N ALA A 86 1.64 -13.99 -5.04
CA ALA A 86 2.38 -12.73 -5.10
C ALA A 86 2.71 -12.19 -3.71
N GLN A 87 1.76 -12.26 -2.76
CA GLN A 87 2.01 -11.91 -1.36
C GLN A 87 3.18 -12.72 -0.78
N TYR A 88 3.18 -14.03 -0.95
CA TYR A 88 4.27 -14.87 -0.46
C TYR A 88 5.61 -14.52 -1.10
N MET A 89 5.67 -14.34 -2.41
CA MET A 89 6.90 -13.96 -3.11
C MET A 89 7.45 -12.63 -2.59
N MET A 90 6.63 -11.58 -2.56
CA MET A 90 7.07 -10.24 -2.16
C MET A 90 7.42 -10.17 -0.67
N CYS A 91 6.62 -10.77 0.19
CA CYS A 91 6.89 -10.76 1.63
C CYS A 91 8.09 -11.65 2.01
N ALA A 92 8.35 -12.75 1.28
CA ALA A 92 9.58 -13.52 1.45
C ALA A 92 10.82 -12.69 1.08
N ALA A 93 10.77 -11.98 -0.05
CA ALA A 93 11.82 -11.04 -0.43
C ALA A 93 12.01 -9.95 0.64
N ALA A 94 10.93 -9.35 1.15
CA ALA A 94 11.00 -8.34 2.21
C ALA A 94 11.55 -8.87 3.55
N LEU A 95 11.42 -10.17 3.83
CA LEU A 95 12.00 -10.83 4.99
C LEU A 95 13.46 -11.27 4.75
N GLY A 96 13.89 -11.37 3.48
CA GLY A 96 15.15 -12.00 3.10
C GLY A 96 15.10 -13.53 3.20
N GLU A 97 13.91 -14.11 3.08
CA GLU A 97 13.67 -15.55 3.08
C GLU A 97 13.77 -16.12 1.65
N PRO A 98 13.89 -17.46 1.48
CA PRO A 98 13.97 -18.08 0.16
C PRO A 98 12.86 -17.65 -0.79
N ALA A 99 13.21 -17.47 -2.07
CA ALA A 99 12.27 -17.08 -3.11
C ALA A 99 11.13 -18.09 -3.25
N ARG A 100 9.93 -17.57 -3.52
CA ARG A 100 8.71 -18.36 -3.71
C ARG A 100 8.15 -18.05 -5.09
N ALA A 101 7.70 -19.09 -5.79
CA ALA A 101 7.08 -18.92 -7.10
C ALA A 101 5.70 -18.27 -6.94
N GLU A 102 5.46 -17.18 -7.67
CA GLU A 102 4.22 -16.41 -7.59
C GLU A 102 3.00 -17.21 -8.10
N ASP A 103 3.20 -18.05 -9.11
CA ASP A 103 2.13 -18.80 -9.76
C ASP A 103 1.84 -20.17 -9.12
N GLU A 104 2.55 -20.55 -8.06
CA GLU A 104 2.42 -21.87 -7.43
C GLU A 104 1.01 -22.13 -6.91
N ILE A 105 0.43 -21.16 -6.20
CA ILE A 105 -0.92 -21.27 -5.62
C ILE A 105 -1.99 -21.24 -6.73
N GLU A 106 -1.85 -20.32 -7.69
CA GLU A 106 -2.78 -20.20 -8.83
C GLU A 106 -2.86 -21.50 -9.64
N ARG A 107 -1.75 -22.24 -9.76
CA ARG A 107 -1.70 -23.52 -10.48
C ARG A 107 -2.19 -24.72 -9.67
N SER A 108 -2.03 -24.71 -8.35
CA SER A 108 -2.25 -25.91 -7.51
C SER A 108 -3.57 -25.91 -6.76
N ALA A 109 -4.12 -24.74 -6.41
CA ALA A 109 -5.38 -24.63 -5.68
C ALA A 109 -6.54 -24.31 -6.62
N THR A 110 -7.56 -25.17 -6.67
CA THR A 110 -8.67 -25.06 -7.61
C THR A 110 -10.04 -24.87 -6.96
N THR A 111 -10.15 -25.07 -5.65
CA THR A 111 -11.41 -24.89 -4.90
C THR A 111 -11.43 -23.56 -4.16
N LYS A 112 -12.63 -22.98 -3.97
CA LYS A 112 -12.79 -21.78 -3.14
C LYS A 112 -12.15 -21.95 -1.77
N ALA A 113 -12.41 -23.08 -1.11
CA ALA A 113 -11.90 -23.34 0.24
C ALA A 113 -10.37 -23.29 0.29
N ALA A 114 -9.69 -23.98 -0.64
CA ALA A 114 -8.23 -23.98 -0.70
C ALA A 114 -7.67 -22.59 -1.02
N LEU A 115 -8.29 -21.87 -1.97
CA LEU A 115 -7.84 -20.54 -2.38
C LEU A 115 -8.04 -19.49 -1.28
N VAL A 116 -9.18 -19.49 -0.58
CA VAL A 116 -9.43 -18.60 0.56
C VAL A 116 -8.46 -18.90 1.71
N GLN A 117 -8.21 -20.19 1.99
CA GLN A 117 -7.24 -20.59 3.00
C GLN A 117 -5.82 -20.12 2.64
N ALA A 118 -5.40 -20.30 1.39
CA ALA A 118 -4.10 -19.86 0.91
C ALA A 118 -3.95 -18.33 0.97
N LEU A 119 -4.99 -17.58 0.57
CA LEU A 119 -5.04 -16.12 0.71
C LEU A 119 -4.83 -15.70 2.17
N LYS A 120 -5.63 -16.24 3.11
CA LYS A 120 -5.48 -15.91 4.53
C LYS A 120 -4.09 -16.26 5.08
N ALA A 121 -3.54 -17.41 4.69
CA ALA A 121 -2.22 -17.84 5.11
C ALA A 121 -1.11 -16.89 4.59
N SER A 122 -1.19 -16.48 3.31
CA SER A 122 -0.26 -15.50 2.73
C SER A 122 -0.37 -14.13 3.41
N THR A 123 -1.58 -13.68 3.75
CA THR A 123 -1.80 -12.42 4.48
C THR A 123 -1.18 -12.49 5.88
N ALA A 124 -1.39 -13.60 6.61
CA ALA A 124 -0.79 -13.80 7.93
C ALA A 124 0.75 -13.86 7.87
N TYR A 125 1.30 -14.46 6.80
CA TYR A 125 2.74 -14.46 6.56
C TYR A 125 3.28 -13.05 6.30
N CYS A 126 2.60 -12.26 5.45
CA CYS A 126 2.97 -10.87 5.18
C CYS A 126 2.89 -9.97 6.41
N ALA A 127 2.00 -10.25 7.37
CA ALA A 127 1.93 -9.50 8.62
C ALA A 127 3.28 -9.47 9.35
N ARG A 128 4.06 -10.55 9.29
CA ARG A 128 5.45 -10.59 9.83
C ARG A 128 6.38 -9.63 9.08
N ALA A 129 6.28 -9.61 7.75
CA ALA A 129 7.10 -8.75 6.91
C ALA A 129 6.82 -7.26 7.18
N TYR A 130 5.55 -6.89 7.30
CA TYR A 130 5.16 -5.53 7.68
C TYR A 130 5.50 -5.18 9.12
N ALA A 131 5.57 -6.16 10.04
CA ALA A 131 5.92 -5.96 11.45
C ALA A 131 7.42 -5.68 11.71
N GLN A 132 8.27 -5.77 10.69
CA GLN A 132 9.70 -5.48 10.81
C GLN A 132 9.94 -4.03 11.30
N PRO A 133 11.01 -3.79 12.08
CA PRO A 133 11.40 -2.44 12.44
C PRO A 133 11.87 -1.66 11.21
N ALA A 134 11.63 -0.36 11.20
CA ALA A 134 12.00 0.58 10.13
C ALA A 134 13.45 0.41 9.62
N ALA A 135 14.37 0.26 10.58
CA ALA A 135 15.80 0.08 10.27
C ALA A 135 16.05 -1.20 9.45
N ALA A 136 15.31 -2.28 9.70
CA ALA A 136 15.41 -3.51 8.92
C ALA A 136 14.84 -3.34 7.52
N THR A 137 13.80 -2.52 7.33
CA THR A 137 13.18 -2.30 6.02
C THR A 137 14.02 -1.43 5.06
N ALA A 138 15.08 -0.79 5.57
CA ALA A 138 16.03 -0.05 4.74
C ALA A 138 16.99 -0.96 3.96
N ALA A 139 17.17 -2.22 4.36
CA ALA A 139 18.04 -3.16 3.66
C ALA A 139 17.56 -3.44 2.23
N THR A 140 18.50 -3.69 1.32
CA THR A 140 18.22 -3.97 -0.09
C THR A 140 18.07 -5.46 -0.36
N VAL A 141 17.14 -5.81 -1.24
CA VAL A 141 16.90 -7.15 -1.76
C VAL A 141 16.79 -7.13 -3.29
N GLU A 142 17.00 -8.27 -3.91
CA GLU A 142 16.77 -8.49 -5.35
C GLU A 142 15.35 -9.02 -5.54
N LEU A 143 14.54 -8.35 -6.36
CA LEU A 143 13.23 -8.83 -6.79
C LEU A 143 13.00 -8.40 -8.23
N PHE A 144 12.57 -9.33 -9.09
CA PHE A 144 12.43 -9.11 -10.54
C PHE A 144 13.72 -8.65 -11.24
N GLY A 145 14.88 -9.13 -10.76
CA GLY A 145 16.19 -8.72 -11.28
C GLY A 145 16.54 -7.25 -11.01
N GLN A 146 15.83 -6.61 -10.07
CA GLN A 146 16.07 -5.23 -9.66
C GLN A 146 16.42 -5.18 -8.17
N ARG A 147 17.39 -4.34 -7.83
CA ARG A 147 17.75 -4.02 -6.44
C ARG A 147 16.79 -2.97 -5.89
N GLN A 148 16.13 -3.28 -4.78
CA GLN A 148 15.14 -2.42 -4.15
C GLN A 148 15.17 -2.59 -2.63
N SER A 149 14.76 -1.55 -1.89
CA SER A 149 14.67 -1.67 -0.42
C SER A 149 13.53 -2.61 -0.04
N ARG A 150 13.63 -3.27 1.13
CA ARG A 150 12.53 -4.07 1.66
C ARG A 150 11.26 -3.23 1.85
N ALA A 151 11.40 -1.95 2.24
CA ALA A 151 10.30 -1.00 2.29
C ALA A 151 9.63 -0.81 0.92
N GLN A 152 10.40 -0.70 -0.16
CA GLN A 152 9.86 -0.60 -1.52
C GLN A 152 9.13 -1.88 -1.94
N VAL A 153 9.63 -3.06 -1.56
CA VAL A 153 8.94 -4.34 -1.81
C VAL A 153 7.61 -4.42 -1.05
N LEU A 154 7.56 -3.95 0.20
CA LEU A 154 6.31 -3.85 0.96
C LEU A 154 5.33 -2.86 0.31
N ALA A 155 5.81 -1.71 -0.16
CA ALA A 155 4.99 -0.77 -0.93
C ALA A 155 4.39 -1.43 -2.18
N LEU A 156 5.23 -2.14 -2.94
CA LEU A 156 4.83 -2.87 -4.15
C LEU A 156 3.76 -3.92 -3.83
N ASN A 157 3.92 -4.67 -2.74
CA ASN A 157 2.92 -5.63 -2.29
C ASN A 157 1.58 -4.94 -1.98
N ALA A 158 1.57 -3.83 -1.24
CA ALA A 158 0.34 -3.08 -0.96
C ALA A 158 -0.35 -2.59 -2.25
N VAL A 159 0.42 -2.04 -3.19
CA VAL A 159 -0.09 -1.57 -4.49
C VAL A 159 -0.66 -2.72 -5.32
N HIS A 160 0.08 -3.83 -5.44
CA HIS A 160 -0.35 -5.02 -6.19
C HIS A 160 -1.67 -5.58 -5.66
N ASN A 161 -1.82 -5.72 -4.34
CA ASN A 161 -3.09 -6.12 -3.73
C ASN A 161 -4.22 -5.14 -4.09
N GLY A 162 -3.94 -3.83 -4.14
CA GLY A 162 -4.89 -2.79 -4.51
C GLY A 162 -5.33 -2.86 -5.98
N GLU A 163 -4.38 -3.06 -6.89
CA GLU A 163 -4.65 -3.26 -8.33
C GLU A 163 -5.55 -4.48 -8.56
N HIS A 164 -5.25 -5.60 -7.90
CA HIS A 164 -6.08 -6.80 -8.01
C HIS A 164 -7.43 -6.67 -7.30
N TYR A 165 -7.52 -5.90 -6.21
CA TYR A 165 -8.82 -5.56 -5.64
C TYR A 165 -9.66 -4.70 -6.61
N GLY A 166 -9.03 -3.79 -7.35
CA GLY A 166 -9.68 -3.04 -8.44
C GLY A 166 -10.28 -3.96 -9.52
N ASN A 167 -9.55 -5.02 -9.89
CA ASN A 167 -10.08 -6.06 -10.77
C ASN A 167 -11.26 -6.79 -10.12
N ILE A 168 -11.11 -7.26 -8.88
CA ILE A 168 -12.14 -7.98 -8.12
C ILE A 168 -13.45 -7.19 -8.02
N ILE A 169 -13.39 -5.87 -7.78
CA ILE A 169 -14.56 -4.98 -7.78
C ILE A 169 -15.39 -5.18 -9.05
N THR A 170 -14.74 -5.23 -10.21
CA THR A 170 -15.41 -5.40 -11.50
C THR A 170 -16.10 -6.77 -11.59
N TYR A 171 -15.45 -7.83 -11.11
CA TYR A 171 -16.00 -9.18 -11.13
C TYR A 171 -17.23 -9.27 -10.23
N MET A 172 -17.16 -8.71 -9.03
CA MET A 172 -18.30 -8.65 -8.10
C MET A 172 -19.48 -7.90 -8.70
N ARG A 173 -19.25 -6.73 -9.32
CA ARG A 173 -20.33 -5.93 -9.92
C ARG A 173 -20.99 -6.65 -11.10
N MET A 174 -20.23 -7.37 -11.92
CA MET A 174 -20.79 -8.20 -13.01
C MET A 174 -21.64 -9.37 -12.48
N LYS A 175 -21.39 -9.81 -11.23
CA LYS A 175 -22.21 -10.79 -10.51
C LYS A 175 -23.38 -10.19 -9.75
N GLY A 176 -23.60 -8.87 -9.84
CA GLY A 176 -24.66 -8.17 -9.11
C GLY A 176 -24.37 -7.97 -7.62
N LEU A 177 -23.13 -8.21 -7.17
CA LEU A 177 -22.72 -8.07 -5.77
C LEU A 177 -22.18 -6.66 -5.47
N VAL A 178 -22.26 -6.24 -4.21
CA VAL A 178 -21.71 -4.97 -3.73
C VAL A 178 -20.31 -5.21 -3.14
N PRO A 179 -19.24 -4.65 -3.74
CA PRO A 179 -17.88 -4.81 -3.24
C PRO A 179 -17.73 -4.34 -1.79
N PRO A 180 -16.88 -5.01 -0.98
CA PRO A 180 -16.69 -4.71 0.44
C PRO A 180 -16.44 -3.23 0.74
N SER A 181 -15.56 -2.58 -0.04
CA SER A 181 -15.20 -1.17 0.15
C SER A 181 -16.31 -0.16 -0.16
N SER A 182 -17.43 -0.60 -0.75
CA SER A 182 -18.56 0.25 -1.14
C SER A 182 -19.83 -0.02 -0.33
N ARG A 183 -19.77 -0.90 0.68
CA ARG A 183 -20.89 -1.17 1.58
C ARG A 183 -21.06 0.04 2.51
N ARG A 184 -22.31 0.46 2.73
CA ARG A 184 -22.69 1.56 3.65
C ARG A 184 -23.39 0.99 4.87
#